data_AF-A0A7C8DBX0-F1
#
_entry.id   AF-A0A7C8DBX0-F1
#
_cell.length_a   1.000
_cell.length_b   1.000
_cell.length_c   1.000
_cell.angle_alpha   90.00
_cell.angle_beta   90.00
_cell.angle_gamma   90.00
#
_symmetry.space_group_name_H-M   'P 1'
#
loop_
_entity.id
_entity.type
_entity.pdbx_description
1 polymer ?
#
loop_
_entity_poly.entity_id
_entity_poly.type
_entity_poly.pdbx_seq_one_letter_code
_entity_poly.pdbx_strand_id
1 'polypeptide(L)'
;EDQFPLDASEWDDNDVDGVGDNSDAFPTDGTEWADSDGDGVGDNTDPFPLDASEWVDSDGDGVGDNSDAFPGDASETEDNDGDGVGDNSDA
;
A
#
# COMPACT_ATOMS: atom_id res chain seq x y z
N GLU A 1 -18.53 11.73 23.76
CA GLU A 1 -17.60 12.69 24.40
C GLU A 1 -16.65 13.12 23.30
N ASP A 2 -16.26 14.38 23.26
CA ASP A 2 -15.29 14.88 22.27
C ASP A 2 -13.95 14.13 22.43
N GLN A 3 -13.53 13.41 21.38
CA GLN A 3 -12.31 12.60 21.41
C GLN A 3 -11.04 13.43 21.22
N PHE A 4 -11.16 14.65 20.69
CA PHE A 4 -10.05 15.59 20.50
C PHE A 4 -10.33 16.94 21.18
N PRO A 5 -10.40 16.99 22.53
CA PRO A 5 -10.76 18.20 23.25
C PRO A 5 -9.77 19.37 23.10
N LEU A 6 -8.60 19.12 22.48
CA LEU A 6 -7.58 20.12 22.17
C LEU A 6 -7.53 20.51 20.68
N ASP A 7 -8.22 19.77 19.81
CA ASP A 7 -8.33 20.06 18.39
C ASP A 7 -9.81 20.33 18.03
N ALA A 8 -10.14 21.60 17.83
CA ALA A 8 -11.51 21.98 17.51
C ALA A 8 -11.96 21.58 16.08
N SER A 9 -11.05 21.06 15.26
CA SER A 9 -11.34 20.59 13.90
C SER A 9 -11.63 19.10 13.81
N GLU A 10 -11.46 18.35 14.90
CA GLU A 10 -11.71 16.91 15.00
C GLU A 10 -12.67 16.64 16.17
N TRP A 11 -13.49 15.60 16.07
CA TRP A 11 -14.52 15.31 17.10
C TRP A 11 -14.69 13.83 17.39
N ASP A 12 -14.68 13.01 16.33
CA ASP A 12 -14.88 11.57 16.36
C ASP A 12 -13.58 10.85 15.90
N ASP A 13 -13.31 9.70 16.51
CA ASP A 13 -12.19 8.78 16.24
C ASP A 13 -12.70 7.36 16.51
N ASN A 14 -13.28 6.77 15.47
CA ASN A 14 -14.06 5.54 15.58
C ASN A 14 -13.20 4.30 15.87
N ASP A 15 -11.96 4.27 15.42
CA ASP A 15 -11.05 3.13 15.57
C ASP A 15 -9.92 3.34 16.58
N VAL A 16 -9.82 4.55 17.14
CA VAL A 16 -8.99 4.90 18.29
C VAL A 16 -7.49 4.87 17.95
N ASP A 17 -7.14 5.28 16.74
CA ASP A 17 -5.75 5.36 16.27
C ASP A 17 -5.10 6.72 16.55
N GLY A 18 -5.92 7.72 16.90
CA GLY A 18 -5.50 9.08 17.25
C GLY A 18 -5.51 10.06 16.07
N VAL A 19 -6.10 9.71 14.93
CA VAL A 19 -6.43 10.60 13.82
C VAL A 19 -7.96 10.79 13.80
N GLY A 20 -8.43 12.03 13.62
CA GLY A 20 -9.88 12.26 13.57
C GLY A 20 -10.51 11.70 12.30
N ASP A 21 -11.73 11.17 12.40
CA ASP A 21 -12.50 10.57 11.28
C ASP A 21 -12.56 11.44 10.00
N ASN A 22 -12.44 12.77 10.14
CA ASN A 22 -12.47 13.72 9.02
C ASN A 22 -11.12 13.95 8.34
N SER A 23 -10.03 13.56 8.98
CA SER A 23 -8.65 13.58 8.49
C SER A 23 -8.16 12.18 8.11
N ASP A 24 -8.80 11.14 8.64
CA ASP A 24 -8.49 9.73 8.47
C ASP A 24 -9.03 9.16 7.14
N ALA A 25 -8.15 8.56 6.35
CA ALA A 25 -8.51 7.87 5.11
C ALA A 25 -9.26 6.55 5.35
N PHE A 26 -9.07 5.91 6.51
CA PHE A 26 -9.69 4.65 6.91
C PHE A 26 -10.33 4.72 8.31
N PRO A 27 -11.44 5.49 8.50
CA PRO A 27 -12.07 5.78 9.81
C PRO A 27 -12.67 4.61 10.60
N THR A 28 -12.33 3.38 10.27
CA THR A 28 -12.79 2.17 10.97
C THR A 28 -11.68 1.13 11.11
N ASP A 29 -10.48 1.43 10.62
CA ASP A 29 -9.30 0.57 10.67
C ASP A 29 -8.16 1.30 11.37
N GLY A 30 -8.07 1.14 12.69
CA GLY A 30 -7.07 1.85 13.49
C GLY A 30 -5.63 1.38 13.29
N THR A 31 -5.35 0.64 12.21
CA THR A 31 -4.02 0.35 11.72
C THR A 31 -3.65 1.14 10.47
N GLU A 32 -4.56 1.94 9.91
CA GLU A 32 -4.38 2.74 8.70
C GLU A 32 -5.03 4.11 8.85
N TRP A 33 -4.33 5.19 8.48
CA TRP A 33 -4.87 6.55 8.56
C TRP A 33 -4.64 7.40 7.31
N ALA A 34 -3.77 6.93 6.41
CA ALA A 34 -3.34 7.66 5.22
C ALA A 34 -3.34 6.73 4.01
N ASP A 35 -3.68 7.31 2.86
CA ASP A 35 -3.66 6.71 1.53
C ASP A 35 -3.03 7.78 0.61
N SER A 36 -1.71 7.75 0.52
CA SER A 36 -0.90 8.83 -0.03
C SER A 36 -1.02 8.95 -1.55
N ASP A 37 -1.34 7.87 -2.25
CA ASP A 37 -1.50 7.85 -3.70
C ASP A 37 -2.95 7.64 -4.18
N GLY A 38 -3.86 7.28 -3.28
CA GLY A 38 -5.30 7.24 -3.51
C GLY A 38 -5.77 5.93 -4.16
N ASP A 39 -5.06 4.83 -3.95
CA ASP A 39 -5.40 3.52 -4.52
C ASP A 39 -6.36 2.70 -3.62
N GLY A 40 -6.54 3.14 -2.38
CA GLY A 40 -7.42 2.53 -1.39
C GLY A 40 -6.77 1.47 -0.51
N VAL A 41 -5.45 1.30 -0.57
CA VAL A 41 -4.63 0.55 0.39
C VAL A 41 -3.94 1.57 1.31
N GLY A 42 -3.90 1.26 2.61
CA GLY A 42 -3.34 2.18 3.58
C GLY A 42 -1.82 2.19 3.56
N ASP A 43 -1.22 3.37 3.74
CA ASP A 43 0.23 3.60 3.70
C ASP A 43 1.04 2.66 4.61
N ASN A 44 0.45 2.12 5.69
CA ASN A 44 1.18 1.23 6.60
C ASN A 44 1.30 -0.21 6.07
N THR A 45 0.36 -0.65 5.22
CA THR A 45 0.35 -2.00 4.64
C THR A 45 0.73 -2.02 3.17
N ASP A 46 0.69 -0.89 2.49
CA ASP A 46 1.13 -0.74 1.11
C ASP A 46 2.68 -0.75 1.00
N PRO A 47 3.27 -1.70 0.26
CA PRO A 47 4.71 -1.69 -0.05
C PRO A 47 5.14 -0.50 -0.94
N PHE A 48 4.22 0.11 -1.69
CA PHE A 48 4.46 1.19 -2.63
C PHE A 48 3.50 2.39 -2.40
N PRO A 49 3.53 3.04 -1.23
CA PRO A 49 2.54 4.05 -0.79
C PRO A 49 2.53 5.38 -1.59
N LEU A 50 3.29 5.45 -2.68
CA LEU A 50 3.36 6.62 -3.55
C LEU A 50 3.13 6.26 -5.02
N ASP A 51 2.77 5.01 -5.31
CA ASP A 51 2.50 4.48 -6.63
C ASP A 51 1.15 3.75 -6.65
N ALA A 52 0.09 4.49 -6.96
CA ALA A 52 -1.27 3.95 -7.01
C ALA A 52 -1.50 2.84 -8.06
N SER A 53 -0.46 2.44 -8.81
CA SER A 53 -0.49 1.29 -9.70
C SER A 53 0.10 0.01 -9.10
N GLU A 54 0.67 0.06 -7.90
CA GLU A 54 1.29 -1.08 -7.21
C GLU A 54 0.93 -1.06 -5.72
N TRP A 55 0.44 -2.18 -5.17
CA TRP A 55 0.06 -2.27 -3.74
C TRP A 55 0.38 -3.63 -3.09
N VAL A 56 0.99 -4.53 -3.86
CA VAL A 56 1.44 -5.85 -3.40
C VAL A 56 2.82 -6.11 -3.98
N ASP A 57 3.70 -6.68 -3.17
CA ASP A 57 4.99 -7.26 -3.54
C ASP A 57 5.02 -8.67 -2.94
N SER A 58 4.56 -9.65 -3.71
CA SER A 58 4.26 -11.00 -3.22
C SER A 58 5.52 -11.80 -2.85
N ASP A 59 6.67 -11.49 -3.47
CA ASP A 59 7.92 -12.20 -3.23
C ASP A 59 9.03 -11.35 -2.58
N GLY A 60 8.81 -10.04 -2.47
CA GLY A 60 9.66 -9.12 -1.72
C GLY A 60 10.89 -8.66 -2.51
N ASP A 61 10.83 -8.64 -3.84
CA ASP A 61 11.94 -8.24 -4.71
C ASP A 61 11.99 -6.72 -4.96
N GLY A 62 10.93 -6.00 -4.60
CA GLY A 62 10.78 -4.56 -4.74
C GLY A 62 10.17 -4.09 -6.06
N VAL A 63 9.63 -5.00 -6.87
CA VAL A 63 8.76 -4.72 -8.02
C VAL A 63 7.35 -5.16 -7.66
N GLY A 64 6.37 -4.29 -7.87
CA GLY A 64 5.00 -4.61 -7.51
C GLY A 64 4.39 -5.66 -8.45
N ASP A 65 3.48 -6.48 -7.91
CA ASP A 65 2.83 -7.60 -8.60
C ASP A 65 2.17 -7.21 -9.94
N ASN A 66 1.80 -5.94 -10.15
CA ASN A 66 1.18 -5.52 -11.41
C ASN A 66 2.22 -5.27 -12.52
N SER A 67 3.45 -4.93 -12.14
CA SER A 67 4.58 -4.70 -13.06
C SER A 67 5.52 -5.89 -13.17
N ASP A 68 5.49 -6.80 -12.19
CA ASP A 68 6.33 -7.98 -12.16
C ASP A 68 5.81 -9.10 -13.09
N ALA A 69 6.66 -9.56 -14.01
CA ALA A 69 6.36 -10.70 -14.88
C ALA A 69 6.33 -12.04 -14.12
N PHE A 70 7.00 -12.12 -12.96
CA PHE A 70 7.11 -13.29 -12.11
C PHE A 70 6.82 -13.00 -10.61
N PRO A 71 5.58 -12.64 -10.21
CA PRO A 71 5.20 -12.22 -8.85
C PRO A 71 5.37 -13.25 -7.70
N GLY A 72 6.07 -14.35 -7.93
CA GLY A 72 6.34 -15.37 -6.93
C GLY A 72 7.79 -15.86 -6.97
N ASP A 73 8.65 -15.20 -7.72
CA ASP A 73 10.06 -15.51 -7.87
C ASP A 73 10.91 -14.25 -7.76
N ALA A 74 11.32 -13.92 -6.54
CA ALA A 74 12.14 -12.73 -6.24
C ALA A 74 13.52 -12.70 -6.92
N SER A 75 13.83 -13.67 -7.77
CA SER A 75 15.02 -13.68 -8.62
C SER A 75 14.75 -13.34 -10.09
N GLU A 76 13.50 -13.09 -10.49
CA GLU A 76 13.10 -12.75 -11.85
C GLU A 76 12.00 -11.68 -11.83
N THR A 77 12.11 -10.65 -12.67
CA THR A 77 11.08 -9.59 -12.75
C THR A 77 10.72 -9.16 -14.17
N GLU A 78 11.64 -9.35 -15.12
CA GLU A 78 11.46 -9.03 -16.54
C GLU A 78 11.40 -10.31 -17.38
N ASP A 79 10.54 -10.30 -18.41
CA ASP A 79 10.49 -11.27 -19.52
C ASP A 79 10.46 -10.45 -20.83
N ASN A 80 11.65 -10.02 -21.28
CA ASN A 80 11.76 -9.07 -22.38
C ASN A 80 11.44 -9.68 -23.75
N ASP A 81 11.55 -11.00 -23.91
CA ASP A 81 11.26 -11.70 -25.18
C ASP A 81 9.90 -12.43 -25.20
N GLY A 82 9.24 -12.53 -24.04
CA GLY A 82 7.89 -13.04 -23.87
C GLY A 82 7.80 -14.56 -23.97
N ASP A 83 8.88 -15.28 -23.70
CA ASP A 83 8.93 -16.74 -23.79
C ASP A 83 8.51 -17.45 -22.48
N GLY A 84 8.33 -16.69 -21.39
CA GLY A 84 7.93 -17.17 -20.07
C GLY A 84 9.09 -17.64 -19.19
N VAL A 85 10.34 -17.38 -19.58
CA VAL A 85 11.55 -17.53 -18.76
C VAL A 85 12.05 -16.13 -18.41
N GLY A 86 12.35 -15.92 -17.12
CA GLY A 86 12.85 -14.62 -16.68
C GLY A 86 14.24 -14.32 -17.23
N ASP A 87 14.50 -13.04 -17.46
CA ASP A 87 15.72 -12.52 -18.06
C ASP A 87 17.02 -12.91 -17.31
N ASN A 88 16.97 -13.20 -16.00
CA ASN A 88 18.15 -13.66 -15.26
C ASN A 88 18.49 -15.14 -15.54
N SER A 89 17.54 -15.89 -16.07
CA SER A 89 17.65 -17.30 -16.45
C SER A 89 17.73 -17.51 -17.96
N ASP A 90 17.36 -16.51 -18.76
CA ASP A 90 17.45 -16.50 -20.22
C ASP A 90 18.86 -16.06 -20.69
N ALA A 91 19.40 -16.71 -21.74
CA ALA A 91 20.82 -16.68 -22.11
C ALA A 91 21.11 -16.21 -23.53
#